data_AF-A0A536EQ71-F1
#
_entry.id   AF-A0A536EQ71-F1
#
_cell.length_a   1.000
_cell.length_b   1.000
_cell.length_c   1.000
_cell.angle_alpha   90.00
_cell.angle_beta   90.00
_cell.angle_gamma   90.00
#
_symmetry.space_group_name_H-M   'P 1'
#
loop_
_entity.id
_entity.type
_entity.pdbx_description
1 polymer ?
#
loop_
_entity_poly.entity_id
_entity_poly.type
_entity_poly.pdbx_seq_one_letter_code
_entity_poly.pdbx_strand_id
1 'polypeptide(L)'
;MCNFWRQQGLYVLYNAYGPYYVGLVRQGTLGNRLYSHHFRDGHRGKWDRFSWFGFCGVLGARDEHGLQLLKARPERARGSLYDAIGDIEALLINALGPRANRHFEHLGDAFEWTQVLSDERDDLLARLV
;
A
#
# COMPACT_ATOMS: atom_id res chain seq x y z
N MET A 1 2.16 -22.28 3.63
CA MET A 1 0.88 -21.55 3.48
C MET A 1 0.57 -20.92 4.82
N CYS A 2 0.20 -19.63 4.85
CA CYS A 2 -0.11 -18.90 6.08
C CYS A 2 -1.48 -18.22 5.95
N ASN A 3 -2.14 -17.93 7.07
CA ASN A 3 -3.39 -17.18 7.07
C ASN A 3 -3.11 -15.67 7.03
N PHE A 4 -3.44 -15.03 5.91
CA PHE A 4 -3.24 -13.59 5.74
C PHE A 4 -4.23 -12.73 6.54
N TRP A 5 -5.32 -13.29 7.06
CA TRP A 5 -6.39 -12.52 7.73
C TRP A 5 -5.85 -11.65 8.86
N ARG A 6 -4.82 -12.14 9.57
CA ARG A 6 -4.17 -11.47 10.71
C ARG A 6 -2.96 -10.61 10.32
N GLN A 7 -2.62 -10.52 9.04
CA GLN A 7 -1.54 -9.66 8.58
C GLN A 7 -1.89 -8.18 8.77
N GLN A 8 -0.84 -7.37 8.89
CA GLN A 8 -0.85 -5.92 8.71
C GLN A 8 0.05 -5.61 7.53
N GLY A 9 -0.28 -4.60 6.73
CA GLY A 9 0.37 -4.50 5.44
C GLY A 9 -0.28 -3.52 4.48
N LEU A 10 0.35 -3.41 3.33
CA LEU A 10 -0.18 -2.76 2.15
C LEU A 10 -1.07 -3.73 1.37
N TYR A 11 -2.07 -3.20 0.71
CA TYR A 11 -2.88 -3.96 -0.23
C TYR A 11 -3.29 -3.10 -1.41
N VAL A 12 -3.46 -3.77 -2.54
CA VAL A 12 -3.98 -3.17 -3.78
C VAL A 12 -5.25 -3.91 -4.13
N LEU A 13 -6.35 -3.18 -4.27
CA LEU A 13 -7.60 -3.66 -4.82
C LEU A 13 -7.60 -3.43 -6.32
N TYR A 14 -8.09 -4.40 -7.08
CA TYR A 14 -8.17 -4.33 -8.54
C TYR A 14 -9.62 -4.48 -9.00
N ASN A 15 -9.90 -3.89 -10.15
CA ASN A 15 -11.12 -4.13 -10.91
C ASN A 15 -10.77 -4.55 -12.34
N ALA A 16 -11.77 -4.63 -13.22
CA ALA A 16 -11.59 -5.01 -14.63
C ALA A 16 -10.56 -4.16 -15.41
N TYR A 17 -10.29 -2.93 -14.96
CA TYR A 17 -9.41 -1.97 -15.63
C TYR A 17 -8.02 -1.85 -14.98
N GLY A 18 -7.73 -2.61 -13.92
CA GLY A 18 -6.45 -2.60 -13.22
C GLY A 18 -6.55 -2.13 -11.76
N PRO A 19 -5.47 -1.53 -11.20
CA PRO A 19 -5.46 -1.03 -9.84
C PRO A 19 -6.58 -0.01 -9.59
N TYR A 20 -7.44 -0.31 -8.63
CA TYR A 20 -8.59 0.52 -8.27
C TYR A 20 -8.33 1.35 -7.02
N TYR A 21 -7.65 0.76 -6.02
CA TYR A 21 -7.40 1.40 -4.73
C TYR A 21 -6.16 0.79 -4.08
N VAL A 22 -5.31 1.64 -3.50
CA VAL A 22 -4.21 1.21 -2.63
C VAL A 22 -4.55 1.62 -1.20
N GLY A 23 -4.32 0.73 -0.25
CA GLY A 23 -4.54 1.02 1.15
C GLY A 23 -3.52 0.36 2.07
N LEU A 24 -3.42 0.91 3.27
CA LEU A 24 -2.53 0.45 4.32
C LEU A 24 -3.29 0.08 5.60
N VAL A 25 -2.93 -1.06 6.19
CA VAL A 25 -3.43 -1.49 7.50
C VAL A 25 -2.35 -1.34 8.56
N ARG A 26 -2.35 -0.19 9.25
CA ARG A 26 -1.44 0.10 10.38
C ARG A 26 -1.90 -0.50 11.70
N GLN A 27 -3.21 -0.55 11.92
CA GLN A 27 -3.88 -1.07 13.11
C GLN A 27 -5.03 -2.00 12.69
N GLY A 28 -5.28 -3.03 13.50
CA GLY A 28 -6.22 -4.09 13.14
C GLY A 28 -5.58 -5.12 12.20
N THR A 29 -6.38 -5.69 11.29
CA THR A 29 -5.94 -6.76 10.40
C THR A 29 -6.45 -6.58 8.97
N LEU A 30 -5.69 -7.10 8.01
CA LEU A 30 -5.98 -7.05 6.58
C LEU A 30 -7.33 -7.69 6.26
N GLY A 31 -7.64 -8.83 6.89
CA GLY A 31 -8.92 -9.51 6.74
C GLY A 31 -10.12 -8.64 7.11
N ASN A 32 -10.06 -7.96 8.27
CA ASN A 32 -11.14 -7.08 8.71
C ASN A 32 -11.32 -5.86 7.78
N ARG A 33 -10.21 -5.35 7.22
CA ARG A 33 -10.24 -4.24 6.28
C ARG A 33 -10.87 -4.65 4.95
N LEU A 34 -10.44 -5.78 4.38
CA LEU A 34 -11.01 -6.32 3.15
C LEU A 34 -12.49 -6.70 3.33
N TYR A 35 -12.85 -7.29 4.47
CA TYR A 35 -14.25 -7.58 4.81
C TYR A 35 -15.10 -6.29 4.79
N SER A 36 -14.60 -5.21 5.40
CA SER A 36 -15.29 -3.92 5.37
C SER A 36 -15.42 -3.38 3.94
N HIS A 37 -14.37 -3.47 3.13
CA HIS A 37 -14.38 -3.09 1.72
C HIS A 37 -15.33 -3.92 0.86
N HIS A 38 -15.56 -5.17 1.24
CA HIS A 38 -16.45 -6.05 0.51
C HIS A 38 -17.92 -5.81 0.87
N PHE A 39 -18.24 -5.52 2.14
CA PHE A 39 -19.62 -5.52 2.62
C PHE A 39 -20.16 -4.15 3.05
N ARG A 40 -19.32 -3.29 3.61
CA ARG A 40 -19.78 -2.18 4.46
C ARG A 40 -19.53 -0.80 3.89
N ASP A 41 -18.43 -0.61 3.19
CA ASP A 41 -18.00 0.73 2.80
C ASP A 41 -18.14 1.03 1.30
N GLY A 42 -17.67 2.22 0.90
CA GLY A 42 -17.77 2.74 -0.45
C GLY A 42 -16.98 1.98 -1.52
N HIS A 43 -16.18 0.98 -1.16
CA HIS A 43 -15.47 0.10 -2.10
C HIS A 43 -16.31 -1.13 -2.49
N ARG A 44 -17.45 -1.38 -1.84
CA ARG A 44 -18.32 -2.53 -2.12
C ARG A 44 -18.68 -2.61 -3.61
N GLY A 45 -18.45 -3.78 -4.22
CA GLY A 45 -18.78 -4.07 -5.61
C GLY A 45 -17.92 -3.34 -6.64
N LYS A 46 -16.83 -2.68 -6.22
CA LYS A 46 -15.94 -1.91 -7.13
C LYS A 46 -14.59 -2.58 -7.36
N TRP A 47 -14.38 -3.75 -6.76
CA TRP A 47 -13.17 -4.55 -6.89
C TRP A 47 -13.54 -6.04 -6.85
N ASP A 48 -12.73 -6.85 -7.52
CA ASP A 48 -12.94 -8.31 -7.66
C ASP A 48 -11.68 -9.13 -7.33
N ARG A 49 -10.51 -8.46 -7.27
CA ARG A 49 -9.21 -9.06 -6.96
C ARG A 49 -8.44 -8.16 -6.02
N PHE A 50 -7.50 -8.75 -5.29
CA PHE A 50 -6.58 -7.99 -4.45
C PHE A 50 -5.21 -8.66 -4.39
N SER A 51 -4.19 -7.85 -4.11
CA SER A 51 -2.84 -8.29 -3.72
C SER A 51 -2.50 -7.68 -2.37
N TRP A 52 -1.68 -8.36 -1.57
CA TRP A 52 -1.25 -7.85 -0.27
C TRP A 52 0.23 -8.10 -0.01
N PHE A 53 0.83 -7.21 0.78
CA PHE A 53 2.20 -7.31 1.25
C PHE A 53 2.19 -7.14 2.77
N GLY A 54 2.46 -8.24 3.48
CA GLY A 54 2.39 -8.30 4.94
C GLY A 54 3.70 -7.93 5.63
N PHE A 55 3.61 -7.26 6.77
CA PHE A 55 4.76 -6.90 7.60
C PHE A 55 5.05 -7.93 8.70
N CYS A 56 4.11 -8.83 8.98
CA CYS A 56 4.32 -9.88 9.97
C CYS A 56 5.09 -11.04 9.31
N GLY A 57 6.31 -11.28 9.76
CA GLY A 57 7.14 -12.39 9.29
C GLY A 57 6.46 -13.74 9.50
N VAL A 58 6.60 -14.64 8.54
CA VAL A 58 6.05 -16.00 8.62
C VAL A 58 7.01 -16.88 9.41
N LEU A 59 6.49 -17.59 10.41
CA LEU A 59 7.25 -18.51 11.27
C LEU A 59 7.29 -19.91 10.66
N GLY A 60 8.32 -20.68 11.04
CA GLY A 60 8.40 -22.11 10.68
C GLY A 60 7.38 -22.98 11.44
N ALA A 61 6.93 -22.52 12.61
CA ALA A 61 5.89 -23.18 13.39
C ALA A 61 4.52 -23.12 12.69
N ARG A 62 3.72 -24.16 12.88
CA ARG A 62 2.39 -24.31 12.26
C ARG A 62 1.31 -24.43 13.31
N ASP A 63 0.09 -24.01 12.98
CA ASP A 63 -1.10 -24.27 13.76
C ASP A 63 -1.65 -25.69 13.55
N GLU A 64 -2.75 -26.00 14.24
CA GLU A 64 -3.46 -27.29 14.16
C GLU A 64 -3.97 -27.63 12.76
N HIS A 65 -4.09 -26.64 11.88
CA HIS A 65 -4.50 -26.81 10.48
C HIS A 65 -3.30 -26.88 9.52
N GLY A 66 -2.07 -26.89 10.05
CA GLY A 66 -0.85 -26.94 9.26
C GLY A 66 -0.47 -25.60 8.60
N LEU A 67 -1.13 -24.49 8.96
CA LEU A 67 -0.81 -23.15 8.46
C LEU A 67 0.33 -22.54 9.27
N GLN A 68 1.22 -21.85 8.59
CA GLN A 68 2.35 -21.18 9.24
C GLN A 68 1.86 -20.02 10.11
N LEU A 69 2.38 -19.96 11.33
CA LEU A 69 2.10 -18.90 12.29
C LEU A 69 2.78 -17.60 11.86
N LEU A 70 2.22 -16.47 12.31
CA LEU A 70 2.78 -15.14 12.05
C LEU A 70 3.51 -14.63 13.29
N LYS A 71 4.68 -14.01 13.07
CA LYS A 71 5.41 -13.29 14.10
C LYS A 71 4.60 -12.06 14.50
N ALA A 72 4.50 -11.81 15.80
CA ALA A 72 3.99 -10.55 16.29
C ALA A 72 4.82 -9.39 15.71
N ARG A 73 4.16 -8.29 15.36
CA ARG A 73 4.86 -7.11 14.84
C ARG A 73 5.87 -6.64 15.87
N PRO A 74 7.14 -6.38 15.49
CA PRO A 74 8.10 -5.84 16.44
C PRO A 74 7.63 -4.46 16.94
N GLU A 75 7.42 -4.32 18.25
CA GLU A 75 6.99 -3.04 18.86
C GLU A 75 7.98 -1.89 18.60
N ARG A 76 9.25 -2.23 18.31
CA ARG A 76 10.35 -1.28 18.12
C ARG A 76 10.54 -0.77 16.69
N ALA A 77 9.64 -1.07 15.74
CA ALA A 77 9.67 -0.45 14.42
C ALA A 77 9.03 0.96 14.43
N ARG A 78 9.27 1.76 15.48
CA ARG A 78 8.69 3.11 15.66
C ARG A 78 9.65 4.15 15.07
N GLY A 79 9.14 5.01 14.18
CA GLY A 79 9.90 6.02 13.42
C GLY A 79 10.03 5.61 11.96
N SER A 80 11.23 5.18 11.54
CA SER A 80 11.59 4.98 10.14
C SER A 80 10.71 4.00 9.34
N LEU A 81 10.26 2.88 9.92
CA LEU A 81 9.43 1.93 9.16
C LEU A 81 8.00 2.46 8.96
N TYR A 82 7.47 3.22 9.92
CA TYR A 82 6.12 3.80 9.80
C TYR A 82 6.06 4.86 8.71
N ASP A 83 7.08 5.72 8.65
CA ASP A 83 7.20 6.76 7.64
C ASP A 83 7.47 6.13 6.27
N ALA A 84 8.42 5.19 6.18
CA ALA A 84 8.72 4.49 4.93
C ALA A 84 7.53 3.70 4.36
N ILE A 85 6.67 3.13 5.23
CA ILE A 85 5.46 2.45 4.79
C ILE A 85 4.43 3.44 4.22
N GLY A 86 4.28 4.61 4.85
CA GLY A 86 3.46 5.70 4.32
C GLY A 86 4.00 6.21 2.99
N ASP A 87 5.32 6.39 2.89
CA ASP A 87 5.99 6.80 1.66
C ASP A 87 5.80 5.78 0.53
N ILE A 88 5.84 4.48 0.82
CA ILE A 88 5.54 3.43 -0.17
C ILE A 88 4.07 3.48 -0.58
N GLU A 89 3.14 3.72 0.34
CA GLU A 89 1.71 3.90 -0.01
C GLU A 89 1.53 5.10 -0.93
N ALA A 90 2.12 6.25 -0.58
CA ALA A 90 2.09 7.47 -1.38
C ALA A 90 2.69 7.24 -2.78
N LEU A 91 3.84 6.56 -2.85
CA LEU A 91 4.51 6.22 -4.10
C LEU A 91 3.65 5.29 -4.96
N LEU A 92 3.02 4.28 -4.37
CA LEU A 92 2.14 3.36 -5.11
C LEU A 92 0.86 4.05 -5.58
N ILE A 93 0.30 4.96 -4.80
CA ILE A 93 -0.84 5.79 -5.23
C ILE A 93 -0.41 6.67 -6.41
N ASN A 94 0.74 7.32 -6.32
CA ASN A 94 1.24 8.20 -7.39
C ASN A 94 1.53 7.38 -8.68
N ALA A 95 2.28 6.29 -8.57
CA ALA A 95 2.68 5.48 -9.71
C ALA A 95 1.52 4.73 -10.38
N LEU A 96 0.50 4.30 -9.61
CA LEU A 96 -0.62 3.51 -10.16
C LEU A 96 -1.84 4.37 -10.53
N GLY A 97 -1.91 5.63 -10.09
CA GLY A 97 -3.03 6.54 -10.34
C GLY A 97 -4.44 5.95 -10.03
N PRO A 98 -4.64 5.23 -8.92
CA PRO A 98 -5.92 4.57 -8.65
C PRO A 98 -7.04 5.59 -8.47
N ARG A 99 -8.09 5.48 -9.29
CA ARG A 99 -9.21 6.45 -9.36
C ARG A 99 -9.95 6.69 -8.04
N ALA A 100 -9.85 5.76 -7.08
CA ALA A 100 -10.58 5.84 -5.82
C ALA A 100 -9.79 6.45 -4.65
N ASN A 101 -8.46 6.60 -4.77
CA ASN A 101 -7.67 7.28 -3.73
C ASN A 101 -7.90 8.80 -3.85
N ARG A 102 -8.59 9.39 -2.86
CA ARG A 102 -8.87 10.83 -2.79
C ARG A 102 -7.93 11.59 -1.84
N HIS A 103 -7.28 10.87 -0.93
CA HIS A 103 -6.25 11.39 -0.03
C HIS A 103 -4.91 10.79 -0.44
N PHE A 104 -3.95 11.67 -0.71
CA PHE A 104 -2.56 11.33 -0.93
C PHE A 104 -1.85 11.57 0.41
N GLU A 105 -1.18 10.56 0.96
CA GLU A 105 -0.15 10.88 1.97
C GLU A 105 0.92 11.70 1.24
N HIS A 106 1.21 12.90 1.73
CA HIS A 106 2.35 13.66 1.23
C HIS A 106 3.62 12.94 1.71
N LEU A 107 4.50 12.59 0.77
CA LEU A 107 5.91 12.36 1.08
C LEU A 107 6.39 13.64 1.79
N GLY A 108 6.80 13.56 3.06
CA GLY A 108 7.03 14.71 3.97
C GLY A 108 7.89 15.86 3.41
N ASP A 109 9.14 16.01 3.86
CA ASP A 109 10.10 17.01 3.34
C ASP A 109 10.62 16.66 1.92
N ALA A 110 9.81 15.98 1.10
CA ALA A 110 10.23 15.52 -0.21
C ALA A 110 10.02 16.60 -1.26
N PHE A 111 11.06 16.83 -2.07
CA PHE A 111 10.99 17.67 -3.26
C PHE A 111 10.51 16.83 -4.44
N GLU A 112 9.52 17.33 -5.17
CA GLU A 112 9.09 16.76 -6.44
C GLU A 112 10.12 17.11 -7.53
N TRP A 113 10.63 16.09 -8.22
CA TRP A 113 11.54 16.25 -9.35
C TRP A 113 10.91 15.59 -10.58
N THR A 114 10.72 16.36 -11.63
CA THR A 114 10.24 15.85 -12.92
C THR A 114 11.43 15.49 -13.79
N GLN A 115 11.51 14.22 -14.20
CA GLN A 115 12.47 13.83 -15.22
C GLN A 115 12.02 14.38 -16.58
N VAL A 116 12.92 15.10 -17.26
CA VAL A 116 12.69 15.69 -18.57
C VAL A 116 13.55 14.99 -19.62
N LEU A 117 13.08 14.96 -20.86
CA LEU A 117 13.90 14.45 -21.94
C LEU A 117 15.07 15.40 -22.22
N SER A 118 16.18 14.86 -22.69
CA SER A 118 17.43 15.61 -22.90
C SER A 118 17.28 16.77 -23.90
N ASP A 119 16.38 16.62 -24.87
CA ASP A 119 16.01 17.60 -25.89
C ASP A 119 15.06 18.69 -25.37
N GLU A 120 14.31 18.43 -24.30
CA GLU A 120 13.41 19.43 -23.67
C GLU A 120 14.12 20.25 -22.58
N ARG A 121 15.32 19.82 -22.16
CA ARG A 121 16.07 20.42 -21.05
C ARG A 121 16.31 21.91 -21.25
N ASP A 122 16.85 22.31 -22.39
CA ASP A 122 17.31 23.69 -22.61
C ASP A 122 16.13 24.68 -22.69
N ASP A 123 15.02 24.24 -23.29
CA ASP A 123 13.77 24.99 -23.38
C ASP A 123 13.11 25.18 -21.99
N LEU A 124 13.16 24.14 -21.14
CA LEU A 124 12.62 24.21 -19.78
C LEU A 124 13.52 25.04 -18.85
N LEU A 125 14.85 24.98 -19.01
CA LEU A 125 15.78 25.84 -18.27
C LEU A 125 15.60 27.32 -18.62
N ALA A 126 15.33 27.64 -19.88
CA ALA A 126 15.08 29.01 -20.33
C ALA A 126 13.81 29.63 -19.71
N ARG A 127 12.84 28.79 -19.30
CA ARG A 127 11.57 29.22 -18.68
C ARG A 127 11.66 29.48 -17.17
N LEU A 128 12.78 29.14 -16.54
CA LEU A 128 13.00 29.29 -15.09
C LEU A 128 13.69 30.60 -14.69
N VAL A 129 14.04 31.46 -15.66
CA VAL A 129 14.73 32.76 -15.47
C VAL A 129 13.76 33.92 -15.56
#